data_AF-A0A7S0KCU0-F1
#
_entry.id   AF-A0A7S0KCU0-F1
#
_cell.length_a   1.000
_cell.length_b   1.000
_cell.length_c   1.000
_cell.angle_alpha   90.00
_cell.angle_beta   90.00
_cell.angle_gamma   90.00
#
_symmetry.space_group_name_H-M   'P 1'
#
loop_
_entity.id
_entity.type
_entity.pdbx_description
1 polymer ?
#
loop_
_entity_poly.entity_id
_entity_poly.type
_entity_poly.pdbx_seq_one_letter_code
_entity_poly.pdbx_strand_id
1 'polypeptide(L)'
;ANARRPLPDVASNPAATSTRDMPQGPKAPIADPAGVSNMTAEQHKSALQALSNGQPVPYPATLRTVVHAGTKAPKREDQDPDKKPPGYSRNARGGFFTS
;
A
#
# COMPACT_ATOMS: atom_id res chain seq x y z
N ALA A 1 49.86 -34.63 26.03
CA ALA A 1 50.23 -33.46 25.20
C ALA A 1 49.01 -33.02 24.40
N ASN A 2 48.48 -31.83 24.68
CA ASN A 2 47.26 -31.29 24.05
C ASN A 2 47.58 -30.76 22.64
N ALA A 3 47.06 -31.42 21.61
CA ALA A 3 47.13 -30.92 20.24
C ALA A 3 46.07 -29.83 20.02
N ARG A 4 46.52 -28.58 19.93
CA ARG A 4 45.71 -27.40 19.58
C ARG A 4 45.14 -27.56 18.17
N ARG A 5 43.82 -27.50 18.03
CA ARG A 5 43.15 -27.36 16.72
C ARG A 5 43.28 -25.90 16.27
N PRO A 6 43.70 -25.61 15.01
CA PRO A 6 43.60 -24.26 14.48
C PRO A 6 42.14 -23.92 14.10
N LEU A 7 41.70 -22.72 14.46
CA LEU A 7 40.44 -22.12 14.03
C LEU A 7 40.50 -21.81 12.51
N PRO A 8 39.40 -21.96 11.75
CA PRO A 8 39.36 -21.48 10.38
C PRO A 8 39.25 -19.94 10.35
N ASP A 9 40.04 -19.34 9.46
CA ASP A 9 40.07 -17.92 9.12
C ASP A 9 38.69 -17.41 8.67
N VAL A 10 38.20 -16.36 9.34
CA VAL A 10 37.04 -15.60 8.87
C VAL A 10 37.51 -14.70 7.72
N ALA A 11 37.48 -15.26 6.52
CA ALA A 11 37.67 -14.49 5.30
C ALA A 11 36.47 -13.56 5.08
N SER A 12 36.64 -12.31 5.51
CA SER A 12 36.18 -11.07 4.89
C SER A 12 35.05 -11.18 3.84
N ASN A 13 33.84 -10.78 4.22
CA ASN A 13 32.79 -10.39 3.28
C ASN A 13 33.15 -9.03 2.65
N PRO A 14 33.35 -8.91 1.32
CA PRO A 14 33.32 -7.59 0.70
C PRO A 14 31.86 -7.18 0.46
N ALA A 15 31.43 -6.18 1.21
CA ALA A 15 30.31 -5.33 0.84
C ALA A 15 30.57 -4.73 -0.55
N ALA A 16 29.66 -4.97 -1.50
CA ALA A 16 29.60 -4.22 -2.74
C ALA A 16 28.14 -3.85 -3.01
N THR A 17 27.81 -2.66 -2.51
CA THR A 17 26.74 -1.75 -2.88
C THR A 17 26.30 -1.91 -4.34
N SER A 18 25.13 -2.52 -4.57
CA SER A 18 24.48 -2.50 -5.88
C SER A 18 23.53 -1.30 -5.92
N THR A 19 24.07 -0.10 -6.16
CA THR A 19 23.27 1.05 -6.60
C THR A 19 22.86 0.80 -8.04
N ARG A 20 21.77 0.04 -8.21
CA ARG A 20 21.11 -0.12 -9.49
C ARG A 20 20.24 1.12 -9.71
N ASP A 21 20.84 2.15 -10.31
CA ASP A 21 20.10 3.30 -10.84
C ASP A 21 19.07 2.78 -11.84
N MET A 22 17.82 2.73 -11.41
CA MET A 22 16.69 2.41 -12.27
C MET A 22 16.35 3.66 -13.09
N PRO A 23 16.22 3.57 -14.42
CA PRO A 23 15.76 4.71 -15.21
C PRO A 23 14.35 5.08 -14.76
N GLN A 24 14.15 6.35 -14.39
CA GLN A 24 12.82 6.92 -14.20
C GLN A 24 12.09 6.85 -15.55
N GLY A 25 11.29 5.80 -15.72
CA GLY A 25 10.33 5.71 -16.82
C GLY A 25 9.38 6.92 -16.78
N PRO A 26 8.67 7.19 -17.90
CA PRO A 26 7.83 8.37 -18.02
C PRO A 26 6.90 8.49 -16.81
N LYS A 27 7.04 9.61 -16.10
CA LYS A 27 6.23 9.97 -14.94
C LYS A 27 4.77 9.80 -15.36
N ALA A 28 4.10 8.80 -14.78
CA ALA A 28 2.70 8.53 -15.10
C ALA A 28 1.91 9.84 -14.97
N PRO A 29 0.97 10.13 -15.89
CA PRO A 29 0.17 11.34 -15.80
C PRO A 29 -0.44 11.39 -14.40
N ILE A 30 -0.32 12.56 -13.76
CA ILE A 30 -0.93 12.85 -12.47
C ILE A 30 -2.41 12.49 -12.63
N ALA A 31 -2.84 11.41 -11.98
CA ALA A 31 -4.21 10.94 -12.08
C ALA A 31 -5.15 12.10 -11.72
N ASP A 32 -6.15 12.36 -12.56
CA ASP A 32 -7.12 13.41 -12.29
C ASP A 32 -7.68 13.22 -10.87
N PRO A 33 -7.60 14.25 -10.00
CA PRO A 33 -8.08 14.13 -8.62
C PRO A 33 -9.57 13.81 -8.55
N ALA A 34 -10.30 14.05 -9.65
CA ALA A 34 -11.73 13.79 -9.79
C ALA A 34 -12.10 12.29 -9.88
N GLY A 35 -11.14 11.39 -10.15
CA GLY A 35 -11.43 9.97 -10.43
C GLY A 35 -12.20 9.77 -11.74
N VAL A 36 -12.32 8.51 -12.17
CA VAL A 36 -13.07 8.13 -13.37
C VAL A 36 -14.48 7.75 -12.96
N SER A 37 -15.50 8.39 -13.53
CA SER A 37 -16.91 8.11 -13.21
C SER A 37 -17.67 7.48 -14.38
N ASN A 38 -18.64 6.62 -14.07
CA ASN A 38 -19.52 5.98 -15.05
C ASN A 38 -20.56 6.91 -15.69
N MET A 39 -20.90 8.02 -15.02
CA MET A 39 -21.85 9.03 -15.49
C MET A 39 -21.44 10.43 -15.05
N THR A 40 -21.93 11.46 -15.75
CA THR A 40 -21.65 12.86 -15.39
C THR A 40 -22.36 13.27 -14.09
N ALA A 41 -21.84 14.30 -13.42
CA ALA A 41 -22.45 14.82 -12.21
C ALA A 41 -23.86 15.39 -12.45
N GLU A 42 -24.09 15.96 -13.63
CA GLU A 42 -25.36 16.60 -14.00
C GLU A 42 -26.48 15.57 -14.23
N GLN A 43 -26.17 14.46 -14.90
CA GLN A 43 -27.10 13.34 -15.11
C GLN A 43 -27.52 12.70 -13.78
N HIS A 44 -26.57 12.52 -12.87
CA HIS A 44 -26.86 12.01 -11.53
C HIS A 44 -27.76 12.97 -10.74
N LYS A 45 -27.47 14.28 -10.79
CA LYS A 45 -28.27 15.31 -10.12
C LYS A 45 -29.70 15.37 -10.66
N SER A 46 -29.89 15.31 -11.98
CA SER A 46 -31.22 15.35 -12.58
C SER A 46 -32.03 14.09 -12.25
N ALA A 47 -31.40 12.91 -12.25
CA ALA A 47 -32.04 11.66 -11.85
C ALA A 47 -32.47 11.67 -10.37
N LEU A 48 -31.63 12.20 -9.47
CA LEU A 48 -31.97 12.36 -8.06
C LEU A 48 -33.11 13.37 -7.84
N GLN A 49 -33.12 14.47 -8.60
CA GLN A 49 -34.21 15.44 -8.52
C GLN A 49 -35.54 14.84 -9.01
N ALA A 50 -35.52 14.06 -10.09
CA ALA A 50 -36.71 13.36 -10.57
C ALA A 50 -37.22 12.35 -9.53
N LEU A 51 -36.31 11.61 -8.89
CA LEU A 51 -36.63 10.69 -7.80
C LEU A 51 -37.26 11.43 -6.60
N SER A 52 -36.70 12.57 -6.18
CA SER A 52 -37.25 13.36 -5.07
C SER A 52 -38.64 13.92 -5.39
N ASN A 53 -38.91 14.18 -6.67
CA ASN A 53 -40.23 14.61 -7.15
C ASN A 53 -41.25 13.46 -7.23
N GLY A 54 -40.88 12.23 -6.82
CA GLY A 54 -41.74 11.06 -6.83
C GLY A 54 -41.91 10.41 -8.20
N GLN A 55 -41.07 10.75 -9.19
CA GLN A 55 -41.12 10.12 -10.50
C GLN A 55 -40.48 8.72 -10.44
N PRO A 56 -41.01 7.75 -11.21
CA PRO A 56 -40.42 6.42 -11.30
C PRO A 56 -39.11 6.49 -12.09
N VAL A 57 -37.98 6.61 -11.38
CA VAL A 57 -36.63 6.62 -11.95
C VAL A 57 -36.00 5.22 -11.79
N PRO A 58 -35.47 4.61 -12.86
CA PRO A 58 -34.79 3.32 -12.78
C PRO A 58 -33.55 3.38 -11.88
N TYR A 59 -33.31 2.32 -11.10
CA TYR A 59 -32.19 2.23 -10.17
C TYR A 59 -30.80 2.50 -10.80
N PRO A 60 -30.46 2.01 -12.01
CA PRO A 60 -29.17 2.31 -12.62
C PRO A 60 -28.97 3.79 -12.98
N ALA A 61 -30.07 4.54 -13.18
CA ALA A 61 -30.01 5.95 -13.55
C ALA A 61 -29.68 6.86 -12.35
N THR A 62 -29.94 6.40 -11.13
CA THR A 62 -29.63 7.16 -9.90
C THR A 62 -28.25 6.83 -9.33
N LEU A 63 -27.60 5.75 -9.77
CA LEU A 63 -26.33 5.28 -9.22
C LEU A 63 -25.08 5.80 -9.94
N ARG A 64 -24.38 6.76 -9.35
CA ARG A 64 -23.06 7.19 -9.83
C ARG A 64 -21.92 6.54 -9.05
N THR A 65 -21.01 5.89 -9.76
CA THR A 65 -19.78 5.31 -9.20
C THR A 65 -18.59 6.12 -9.66
N VAL A 66 -17.71 6.48 -8.72
CA VAL A 66 -16.45 7.17 -8.97
C VAL A 66 -15.32 6.26 -8.52
N VAL A 67 -14.43 5.91 -9.44
CA VAL A 67 -13.25 5.08 -9.18
C VAL A 67 -12.03 5.97 -9.16
N HIS A 68 -11.33 6.00 -8.03
CA HIS A 68 -10.06 6.71 -7.88
C HIS A 68 -8.88 5.78 -8.16
N ALA A 69 -7.73 6.35 -8.49
CA ALA A 69 -6.53 5.59 -8.82
C ALA A 69 -6.08 4.62 -7.70
N GLY A 70 -6.41 4.93 -6.44
CA GLY A 70 -6.09 4.09 -5.29
C GLY A 70 -4.59 3.78 -5.17
N THR A 71 -4.27 2.71 -4.45
CA THR A 71 -2.92 2.15 -4.39
C THR A 71 -2.77 1.00 -5.38
N LYS A 72 -1.67 0.96 -6.14
CA LYS A 72 -1.37 -0.14 -7.07
C LYS A 72 -1.06 -1.47 -6.36
N ALA A 73 -0.71 -1.41 -5.07
CA ALA A 73 -0.41 -2.61 -4.30
C ALA A 73 -1.68 -3.46 -4.13
N PRO A 74 -1.60 -4.79 -4.35
CA PRO A 74 -2.72 -5.66 -4.04
C PRO A 74 -3.05 -5.56 -2.54
N LYS A 75 -4.33 -5.67 -2.20
CA LYS A 75 -4.77 -5.71 -0.80
C LYS A 75 -4.14 -6.94 -0.15
N ARG A 76 -3.11 -6.74 0.65
CA ARG A 76 -2.59 -7.76 1.56
C ARG A 76 -3.56 -7.83 2.74
N GLU A 77 -3.74 -9.01 3.29
CA GLU A 77 -4.27 -9.14 4.65
C GLU A 77 -3.41 -8.27 5.55
N ASP A 78 -4.04 -7.64 6.55
CA ASP A 78 -3.31 -6.80 7.51
C ASP A 78 -2.10 -7.60 7.97
N GLN A 79 -0.90 -7.12 7.59
CA GLN A 79 0.30 -7.80 8.04
C GLN A 79 0.21 -7.84 9.56
N ASP A 80 0.48 -9.02 10.13
CA ASP A 80 0.67 -9.19 11.56
C ASP A 80 1.42 -7.97 12.10
N PRO A 81 1.04 -7.45 13.29
CA PRO A 81 1.64 -6.24 13.80
C PRO A 81 3.16 -6.32 13.64
N ASP A 82 3.77 -5.27 13.07
CA ASP A 82 5.22 -5.19 12.80
C ASP A 82 6.10 -5.52 14.02
N LYS A 83 5.46 -5.64 15.19
CA LYS A 83 6.02 -6.01 16.47
C LYS A 83 5.45 -7.34 16.93
N LYS A 84 6.36 -8.28 17.18
CA LYS A 84 6.09 -9.48 17.97
C LYS A 84 5.52 -9.09 19.34
N PRO A 85 4.72 -9.95 19.99
CA PRO A 85 4.18 -9.64 21.29
C PRO A 85 5.30 -9.32 22.31
N PRO A 86 5.06 -8.39 23.26
CA PRO A 86 6.08 -7.80 24.14
C PRO A 86 6.84 -8.78 25.05
N GLY A 87 6.36 -10.03 25.17
CA GLY A 87 7.04 -11.11 25.89
C GLY A 87 8.14 -11.82 25.10
N TYR A 88 8.14 -11.72 23.76
CA TYR A 88 9.05 -12.47 22.89
C TYR A 88 10.27 -11.66 22.42
N SER A 89 10.23 -10.33 22.49
CA SER A 89 11.30 -9.47 22.01
C SER A 89 11.44 -8.20 22.85
N ARG A 90 12.68 -7.83 23.19
CA ARG A 90 13.06 -6.59 23.90
C ARG A 90 14.15 -5.87 23.13
N ASN A 91 14.22 -4.55 23.26
CA ASN A 91 15.33 -3.78 22.71
C ASN A 91 16.63 -4.02 23.50
N ALA A 92 17.76 -3.51 23.01
CA ALA A 92 19.08 -3.68 23.65
C ALA A 92 19.16 -3.18 25.12
N ARG A 93 18.22 -2.35 25.55
CA ARG A 93 18.11 -1.80 26.91
C ARG A 93 17.02 -2.49 27.75
N GLY A 94 16.42 -3.58 27.25
CA GLY A 94 15.35 -4.33 27.93
C GLY A 94 13.93 -3.76 27.79
N GLY A 95 13.75 -2.68 27.04
CA GLY A 95 12.46 -2.02 26.79
C GLY A 95 11.64 -2.67 25.68
N PHE A 96 10.37 -2.26 25.57
CA PHE A 96 9.48 -2.68 24.48
C PHE A 96 9.77 -1.91 23.19
N PHE A 97 9.51 -2.53 22.04
CA PHE A 97 9.57 -1.86 20.75
C PHE A 97 8.37 -0.92 20.60
N THR A 98 8.63 0.37 20.46
CA THR A 98 7.64 1.41 20.13
C THR A 98 7.82 1.81 18.66
N SER A 99 6.80 2.44 18.07
CA SER A 99 6.66 2.64 16.61
C SER A 99 7.71 3.59 16.07
#